data_AF-A0AAW0BL17-F1
#
_entry.id   AF-A0AAW0BL17-F1
#
_cell.length_a   1.000
_cell.length_b   1.000
_cell.length_c   1.000
_cell.angle_alpha   90.00
_cell.angle_beta   90.00
_cell.angle_gamma   90.00
#
_symmetry.space_group_name_H-M   'P 1'
#
loop_
_entity.id
_entity.type
_entity.pdbx_description
1 polymer ?
#
loop_
_entity_poly.entity_id
_entity_poly.type
_entity_poly.pdbx_seq_one_letter_code
_entity_poly.pdbx_strand_id
1 'polypeptide(L)'
;MTILKHHIFAHAAPAWGHNKPLIALAVLITEARPDVVVTVVTNQAVYPKAIRELMNLSGERRVSIRQRIHIIDVVGQTDELMFFFPQVNAAFEGLFKRSGTIKCMSSGQVVVASNLPRPTLAIIDLPKMMYQSCLGSLAPPEA
;
A
#
# COMPACT_ATOMS: atom_id res chain seq x y z
N MET A 1 -0.92 -19.65 14.65
CA MET A 1 -1.14 -18.34 13.99
C MET A 1 0.08 -17.48 14.22
N THR A 2 0.65 -16.89 13.17
CA THR A 2 1.79 -15.97 13.31
C THR A 2 1.31 -14.62 13.82
N ILE A 3 1.94 -14.11 14.87
CA ILE A 3 1.66 -12.76 15.38
C ILE A 3 2.38 -11.77 14.46
N LEU A 4 1.62 -10.89 13.81
CA LEU A 4 2.17 -9.80 13.01
C LEU A 4 2.77 -8.74 13.94
N LYS A 5 4.04 -8.40 13.73
CA LYS A 5 4.79 -7.44 14.57
C LYS A 5 5.18 -6.18 13.81
N HIS A 6 5.40 -6.32 12.51
CA HIS A 6 5.89 -5.24 11.67
C HIS A 6 4.91 -4.99 10.52
N HIS A 7 4.70 -3.72 10.24
CA HIS A 7 3.87 -3.29 9.13
C HIS A 7 4.66 -2.32 8.25
N ILE A 8 4.67 -2.61 6.95
CA ILE A 8 5.23 -1.76 5.91
C ILE A 8 4.08 -1.17 5.11
N PHE A 9 4.05 0.16 5.04
CA PHE A 9 3.22 0.87 4.08
C PHE A 9 3.99 1.04 2.77
N ALA A 10 3.33 0.86 1.64
CA ALA A 10 3.94 0.97 0.32
C ALA A 10 3.03 1.76 -0.63
N HIS A 11 3.61 2.70 -1.36
CA HIS A 11 2.91 3.46 -2.39
C HIS A 11 3.86 3.81 -3.53
N ALA A 12 3.34 3.78 -4.75
CA ALA A 12 4.07 4.16 -5.94
C ALA A 12 3.20 5.03 -6.83
N ALA A 13 3.86 5.82 -7.69
CA ALA A 13 3.19 6.57 -8.74
C ALA A 13 2.26 5.66 -9.55
N PRO A 14 1.15 6.18 -10.09
CA PRO A 14 0.10 5.43 -10.79
C PRO A 14 0.51 4.90 -12.18
N ALA A 15 1.74 4.42 -12.31
CA ALA A 15 2.30 3.80 -13.50
C ALA A 15 2.79 2.38 -13.19
N TRP A 16 2.58 1.48 -14.15
CA TRP A 16 2.87 0.06 -13.94
C TRP A 16 4.36 -0.23 -13.71
N GLY A 17 5.25 0.54 -14.35
CA GLY A 17 6.70 0.40 -14.19
C GLY A 17 7.19 0.60 -12.76
N HIS A 18 6.49 1.39 -11.95
CA HIS A 18 6.81 1.61 -10.53
C HIS A 18 6.16 0.55 -9.63
N ASN A 19 4.92 0.16 -9.93
CA ASN A 19 4.18 -0.78 -9.08
C ASN A 19 4.63 -2.22 -9.25
N LYS A 20 5.01 -2.66 -10.46
CA LYS A 20 5.49 -4.03 -10.68
C LYS A 20 6.66 -4.43 -9.75
N PRO A 21 7.77 -3.68 -9.67
CA PRO A 21 8.85 -3.99 -8.74
C PRO A 21 8.43 -3.85 -7.28
N LEU A 22 7.54 -2.90 -6.95
CA LEU A 22 7.03 -2.73 -5.58
C LEU A 22 6.21 -3.95 -5.11
N ILE A 23 5.36 -4.51 -5.98
CA ILE A 23 4.61 -5.75 -5.70
C ILE A 23 5.56 -6.94 -5.55
N ALA A 24 6.56 -7.07 -6.42
CA ALA A 24 7.57 -8.12 -6.30
C ALA A 24 8.33 -8.02 -4.97
N LEU A 25 8.69 -6.80 -4.55
CA LEU A 25 9.34 -6.54 -3.27
C LEU A 25 8.44 -6.93 -2.09
N ALA A 26 7.14 -6.62 -2.12
CA ALA A 26 6.19 -7.03 -1.08
C ALA A 26 6.12 -8.56 -0.93
N VAL A 27 6.15 -9.30 -2.05
CA VAL A 27 6.22 -10.77 -2.05
C VAL A 27 7.51 -11.24 -1.37
N LEU A 28 8.66 -10.76 -1.82
CA LEU A 28 9.96 -11.18 -1.28
C LEU A 28 10.07 -10.90 0.23
N ILE A 29 9.61 -9.73 0.68
CA ILE A 29 9.62 -9.38 2.11
C ILE A 29 8.74 -10.34 2.91
N THR A 30 7.52 -10.58 2.45
CA THR A 30 6.58 -11.44 3.19
C THR A 30 7.01 -12.91 3.18
N GLU A 31 7.67 -13.39 2.13
CA GLU A 31 8.27 -14.72 2.09
C GLU A 31 9.46 -14.85 3.06
N ALA A 32 10.33 -13.84 3.11
CA ALA A 32 11.49 -13.85 4.00
C ALA A 32 11.15 -13.59 5.48
N ARG A 33 10.04 -12.88 5.75
CA ARG A 33 9.66 -12.41 7.09
C ARG A 33 8.21 -12.76 7.40
N PRO A 34 7.95 -13.85 8.15
CA PRO A 34 6.59 -14.29 8.45
C PRO A 34 5.84 -13.35 9.41
N ASP A 35 6.57 -12.50 10.14
CA ASP A 35 6.07 -11.52 11.11
C ASP A 35 5.74 -10.14 10.50
N VAL A 36 5.93 -9.98 9.19
CA VAL A 36 5.69 -8.74 8.45
C VAL A 36 4.39 -8.82 7.66
N VAL A 37 3.62 -7.74 7.70
CA VAL A 37 2.51 -7.42 6.79
C VAL A 37 2.88 -6.20 5.94
N VAL A 38 2.49 -6.22 4.67
CA VAL A 38 2.69 -5.13 3.71
C VAL A 38 1.34 -4.65 3.21
N THR A 39 1.08 -3.34 3.34
CA THR A 39 -0.09 -2.70 2.71
C THR A 39 0.38 -1.81 1.58
N VAL A 40 0.05 -2.21 0.35
CA VAL A 40 0.29 -1.46 -0.89
C VAL A 40 -0.98 -0.67 -1.22
N VAL A 41 -0.88 0.65 -1.18
CA VAL A 41 -1.96 1.55 -1.57
C VAL A 41 -1.76 2.00 -3.01
N THR A 42 -2.79 1.84 -3.82
CA THR A 42 -2.74 2.02 -5.27
C THR A 42 -4.06 2.60 -5.81
N ASN A 43 -4.24 2.58 -7.13
CA ASN A 43 -5.45 3.03 -7.82
C ASN A 43 -6.08 1.93 -8.69
N GLN A 44 -7.24 2.22 -9.29
CA GLN A 44 -7.99 1.30 -10.13
C GLN A 44 -7.20 0.80 -11.36
N ALA A 45 -6.35 1.65 -11.95
CA ALA A 45 -5.58 1.28 -13.15
C ALA A 45 -4.49 0.23 -12.87
N VAL A 46 -3.91 0.27 -11.66
CA VAL A 46 -2.83 -0.62 -11.24
C VAL A 46 -3.37 -1.86 -10.53
N TYR A 47 -4.43 -1.72 -9.72
CA TYR A 47 -4.99 -2.80 -8.90
C TYR A 47 -5.15 -4.14 -9.63
N PRO A 48 -5.84 -4.26 -10.78
CA PRO A 48 -6.06 -5.55 -11.44
C PRO A 48 -4.75 -6.16 -11.95
N LYS A 49 -3.74 -5.35 -12.29
CA LYS A 49 -2.41 -5.84 -12.69
C LYS A 49 -1.67 -6.40 -11.49
N ALA A 50 -1.71 -5.69 -10.36
CA ALA A 50 -1.08 -6.11 -9.12
C ALA A 50 -1.68 -7.42 -8.56
N ILE A 51 -3.02 -7.55 -8.58
CA ILE A 51 -3.70 -8.80 -8.22
C ILE A 51 -3.29 -9.94 -9.16
N ARG A 52 -3.22 -9.69 -10.47
CA ARG A 52 -2.79 -10.70 -11.44
C ARG A 52 -1.38 -11.22 -11.16
N GLU A 53 -0.44 -10.34 -10.80
CA GLU A 53 0.91 -10.76 -10.41
C GLU A 53 0.90 -11.69 -9.19
N LEU A 54 0.12 -11.38 -8.14
CA LEU A 54 -0.03 -12.29 -6.99
C LEU A 54 -0.70 -13.61 -7.38
N MET A 55 -1.62 -13.58 -8.34
CA MET A 55 -2.30 -14.76 -8.87
C MET A 55 -1.43 -15.58 -9.83
N ASN A 56 -0.23 -15.13 -10.18
CA ASN A 56 0.74 -15.91 -10.95
C ASN A 56 1.72 -16.69 -10.06
N LEU A 57 1.75 -16.43 -8.75
CA LEU A 57 2.56 -17.20 -7.81
C LEU A 57 2.07 -18.65 -7.72
N SER A 58 2.96 -19.59 -7.43
CA SER A 58 2.58 -20.98 -7.15
C SER A 58 1.59 -21.07 -5.98
N GLY A 59 0.80 -22.15 -5.92
CA GLY A 59 -0.25 -22.30 -4.90
C GLY A 59 0.28 -22.16 -3.47
N GLU A 60 1.40 -22.81 -3.16
CA GLU A 60 2.06 -22.75 -1.86
C GLU A 60 2.51 -21.32 -1.49
N ARG A 61 3.25 -20.67 -2.40
CA ARG A 61 3.73 -19.29 -2.21
C ARG A 61 2.56 -18.34 -1.97
N ARG A 62 1.53 -18.42 -2.81
CA ARG A 62 0.33 -17.58 -2.70
C ARG A 62 -0.37 -17.78 -1.36
N VAL A 63 -0.57 -19.02 -0.92
CA VAL A 63 -1.20 -19.32 0.38
C VAL A 63 -0.40 -18.72 1.53
N SER A 64 0.93 -18.82 1.47
CA SER A 64 1.82 -18.35 2.55
C SER A 64 1.79 -16.82 2.77
N ILE A 65 1.47 -16.03 1.74
CA ILE A 65 1.51 -14.56 1.79
C ILE A 65 0.13 -13.88 1.72
N ARG A 66 -0.93 -14.59 1.31
CA ARG A 66 -2.26 -14.02 1.01
C ARG A 66 -2.83 -13.14 2.13
N GLN A 67 -2.60 -13.51 3.38
CA GLN A 67 -3.12 -12.77 4.55
C GLN A 67 -2.22 -11.60 4.98
N ARG A 68 -1.04 -11.45 4.37
CA ARG A 68 0.00 -10.50 4.78
C ARG A 68 0.39 -9.51 3.69
N ILE A 69 -0.19 -9.61 2.50
CA ILE A 69 -0.12 -8.56 1.48
C ILE A 69 -1.53 -8.02 1.26
N HIS A 70 -1.73 -6.75 1.58
CA HIS A 70 -2.95 -6.02 1.27
C HIS A 70 -2.68 -5.09 0.10
N ILE A 71 -3.33 -5.31 -1.04
CA ILE A 71 -3.31 -4.37 -2.17
C ILE A 71 -4.65 -3.65 -2.14
N ILE A 72 -4.63 -2.33 -1.97
CA ILE A 72 -5.82 -1.52 -1.76
C ILE A 72 -5.85 -0.39 -2.80
N ASP A 73 -6.82 -0.45 -3.71
CA ASP A 73 -7.20 0.71 -4.51
C ASP A 73 -7.99 1.68 -3.64
N VAL A 74 -7.40 2.82 -3.27
CA VAL A 74 -8.07 3.83 -2.42
C VAL A 74 -8.66 4.99 -3.23
N VAL A 75 -8.43 4.99 -4.54
CA VAL A 75 -8.81 6.08 -5.43
C VAL A 75 -10.11 5.76 -6.15
N GLY A 76 -10.26 4.52 -6.62
CA GLY A 76 -11.35 4.13 -7.49
C GLY A 76 -11.21 4.74 -8.89
N GLN A 77 -12.36 4.92 -9.55
CA GLN A 77 -12.41 5.55 -10.86
C GLN A 77 -12.15 7.05 -10.71
N THR A 78 -11.19 7.56 -11.47
CA THR A 78 -10.83 8.98 -11.49
C THR A 78 -10.41 9.39 -12.89
N ASP A 79 -10.85 10.59 -13.30
CA ASP A 79 -10.38 11.26 -14.52
C ASP A 79 -9.16 12.15 -14.23
N GLU A 80 -8.75 12.25 -12.96
CA GLU A 80 -7.59 13.02 -12.56
C GLU A 80 -6.32 12.34 -13.10
N LEU A 81 -5.68 13.02 -14.05
CA LEU A 81 -4.30 12.76 -14.44
C LEU A 81 -3.30 13.12 -13.33
N MET A 82 -3.78 13.69 -12.23
CA MET A 82 -2.96 14.10 -11.10
C MET A 82 -2.37 12.88 -10.40
N PHE A 83 -1.07 12.94 -10.20
CA PHE A 83 -0.29 11.89 -9.56
C PHE A 83 -0.32 11.95 -8.01
N PHE A 84 -1.17 12.82 -7.45
CA PHE A 84 -1.31 13.01 -6.00
C PHE A 84 -2.77 12.76 -5.60
N PHE A 85 -2.97 11.69 -4.83
CA PHE A 85 -4.30 11.28 -4.36
C PHE A 85 -4.37 11.49 -2.84
N PRO A 86 -5.14 12.47 -2.34
CA PRO A 86 -5.32 12.69 -0.89
C PRO A 86 -5.77 11.43 -0.13
N GLN A 87 -6.46 10.52 -0.82
CA GLN A 87 -6.89 9.23 -0.30
C GLN A 87 -5.71 8.35 0.14
N VAL A 88 -4.54 8.48 -0.49
CA VAL A 88 -3.30 7.78 -0.10
C VAL A 88 -2.82 8.28 1.27
N ASN A 89 -2.84 9.60 1.49
CA ASN A 89 -2.47 10.20 2.77
C ASN A 89 -3.44 9.78 3.87
N ALA A 90 -4.76 9.84 3.60
CA ALA A 90 -5.78 9.39 4.54
C ALA A 90 -5.63 7.90 4.89
N ALA A 91 -5.32 7.05 3.90
CA ALA A 91 -5.05 5.63 4.14
C ALA A 91 -3.81 5.43 5.01
N PHE A 92 -2.70 6.11 4.71
CA PHE A 92 -1.50 6.06 5.54
C PHE A 92 -1.77 6.51 6.98
N GLU A 93 -2.47 7.64 7.14
CA GLU A 93 -2.80 8.20 8.45
C GLU A 93 -3.67 7.24 9.26
N GLY A 94 -4.69 6.62 8.64
CA GLY A 94 -5.52 5.61 9.28
C GLY A 94 -4.72 4.40 9.75
N LEU A 95 -3.81 3.88 8.91
CA LEU A 95 -2.89 2.79 9.30
C LEU A 95 -1.95 3.21 10.43
N PHE A 96 -1.39 4.42 10.36
CA PHE A 96 -0.44 4.95 11.34
C PHE A 96 -1.08 5.20 12.70
N LYS A 97 -2.27 5.80 12.72
CA LYS A 97 -3.07 6.00 13.94
C LYS A 97 -3.76 4.72 14.40
N ARG A 98 -3.73 3.65 13.60
CA ARG A 98 -4.45 2.38 13.82
C ARG A 98 -5.94 2.60 14.06
N SER A 99 -6.53 3.54 13.33
CA SER A 99 -7.92 3.95 13.47
C SER A 99 -8.68 3.87 12.15
N GLY A 100 -9.98 3.56 12.24
CA GLY A 100 -10.87 3.48 11.10
C GLY A 100 -10.64 2.26 10.20
N THR A 101 -11.16 2.36 8.98
CA THR A 101 -11.12 1.30 7.98
C THR A 101 -10.70 1.87 6.62
N ILE A 102 -10.09 1.03 5.81
CA ILE A 102 -9.63 1.38 4.47
C ILE A 102 -10.33 0.42 3.52
N LYS A 103 -11.20 0.96 2.67
CA LYS A 103 -11.95 0.20 1.69
C LYS A 103 -11.21 0.24 0.35
N CYS A 104 -11.03 -0.93 -0.24
CA CYS A 104 -10.57 -1.08 -1.61
C CYS A 104 -11.75 -0.78 -2.55
N MET A 105 -11.64 0.27 -3.33
CA MET A 105 -12.68 0.71 -4.27
C MET A 105 -12.88 -0.30 -5.40
N SER A 106 -11.81 -0.97 -5.84
CA SER A 106 -11.87 -1.99 -6.90
C SER A 106 -12.49 -3.33 -6.48
N SER A 107 -12.37 -3.75 -5.21
CA SER A 107 -12.82 -5.09 -4.76
C SER A 107 -13.86 -5.08 -3.65
N GLY A 108 -14.11 -3.94 -3.03
CA GLY A 108 -14.90 -3.83 -1.81
C GLY A 108 -14.22 -4.39 -0.55
N GLN A 109 -13.01 -4.97 -0.66
CA GLN A 109 -12.26 -5.46 0.50
C GLN A 109 -12.06 -4.34 1.53
N VAL A 110 -12.28 -4.65 2.80
CA VAL A 110 -12.07 -3.70 3.90
C VAL A 110 -10.91 -4.15 4.77
N VAL A 111 -9.95 -3.26 5.00
CA VAL A 111 -8.88 -3.42 5.98
C VAL A 111 -9.21 -2.58 7.21
N VAL A 112 -9.29 -3.22 8.38
CA VAL A 112 -9.52 -2.56 9.65
C VAL A 112 -8.17 -2.21 10.26
N ALA A 113 -7.85 -0.93 10.39
CA ALA A 113 -6.49 -0.48 10.73
C ALA A 113 -6.04 -0.94 12.12
N SER A 114 -6.96 -1.09 13.09
CA SER A 114 -6.66 -1.59 14.43
C SER A 114 -6.20 -3.06 14.46
N ASN A 115 -6.54 -3.85 13.44
CA ASN A 115 -6.14 -5.25 13.31
C ASN A 115 -4.70 -5.42 12.80
N LEU A 116 -4.05 -4.34 12.36
CA LEU A 116 -2.67 -4.35 11.89
C LEU A 116 -1.75 -3.65 12.91
N PRO A 117 -0.46 -4.04 12.97
CA PRO A 117 0.55 -3.23 13.64
C PRO A 117 0.61 -1.83 13.03
N ARG A 118 1.05 -0.85 13.82
CA ARG A 118 1.35 0.48 13.28
C ARG A 118 2.47 0.35 12.23
N PRO A 119 2.35 0.96 11.04
CA PRO A 119 3.46 1.09 10.10
C PRO A 119 4.73 1.62 10.80
N THR A 120 5.85 0.93 10.57
CA THR A 120 7.17 1.36 11.07
C THR A 120 8.12 1.72 9.93
N LEU A 121 7.72 1.43 8.69
CA LEU A 121 8.43 1.75 7.47
C LEU A 121 7.41 2.14 6.39
N ALA A 122 7.72 3.18 5.64
CA ALA A 122 7.01 3.56 4.43
C ALA A 122 7.97 3.48 3.23
N ILE A 123 7.56 2.74 2.19
CA ILE A 123 8.28 2.67 0.91
C ILE A 123 7.47 3.49 -0.09
N ILE A 124 8.04 4.60 -0.56
CA ILE A 124 7.36 5.56 -1.43
C ILE A 124 8.19 5.76 -2.69
N ASP A 125 7.63 5.41 -3.84
CA ASP A 125 8.23 5.61 -5.16
C ASP A 125 7.40 6.61 -5.96
N LEU A 126 7.76 7.89 -5.84
CA LEU A 126 7.11 9.00 -6.53
C LEU A 126 8.17 9.79 -7.31
N PRO A 127 7.85 10.31 -8.51
CA PRO A 127 8.69 11.26 -9.20
C PRO A 127 9.06 12.44 -8.30
N LYS A 128 10.33 12.88 -8.41
CA LYS A 128 10.92 13.91 -7.55
C LYS A 128 10.08 15.20 -7.44
N MET A 129 9.40 15.61 -8.51
CA MET A 129 8.52 16.79 -8.49
C MET A 129 7.32 16.65 -7.54
N MET A 130 6.85 15.42 -7.29
CA MET A 130 5.72 15.16 -6.38
C MET A 130 6.16 15.05 -4.91
N TYR A 131 7.43 14.70 -4.68
CA TYR A 131 7.96 14.61 -3.32
C TYR A 131 7.98 15.97 -2.63
N GLN A 132 8.19 17.06 -3.37
CA GLN A 132 8.21 18.42 -2.85
C GLN A 132 6.82 18.90 -2.40
N SER A 133 5.74 18.53 -3.09
CA SER A 133 4.38 18.87 -2.66
C SER A 133 3.94 18.07 -1.42
N CYS A 134 4.45 16.85 -1.24
CA CYS A 134 4.15 16.02 -0.07
C CYS A 134 4.90 16.46 1.20
N LEU A 135 6.09 17.04 1.09
CA LEU A 135 6.86 17.53 2.24
C LEU A 135 6.47 18.94 2.70
N GLY A 136 5.91 19.77 1.81
CA GLY A 136 5.42 21.10 2.18
C GLY A 136 4.34 21.09 3.26
N SER A 137 3.61 19.98 3.41
CA SER A 137 2.60 19.77 4.46
C SER A 137 3.13 19.08 5.72
N LEU A 138 4.41 18.66 5.73
CA LEU A 138 5.08 18.02 6.86
C LEU A 138 6.16 18.90 7.50
N ALA A 139 6.48 20.05 6.88
CA ALA A 139 7.26 21.08 7.55
C ALA A 139 6.45 21.60 8.75
N PRO A 140 7.02 21.64 9.97
CA PRO A 140 6.37 22.36 11.06
C PRO A 140 6.16 23.81 10.62
N PRO A 141 5.04 24.45 11.01
CA PRO A 141 4.88 25.89 10.76
C PRO A 141 6.10 26.61 11.30
N GLU A 142 6.72 27.46 10.47
CA GLU A 142 7.83 28.30 10.89
C GLU A 142 7.41 29.07 12.15
N ALA A 143 8.27 29.02 13.18
CA ALA A 143 8.03 29.58 14.49
C ALA A 143 8.18 31.11 14.50
#